data_AF-A0A9W6NM55-F1
#
_entry.id   AF-A0A9W6NM55-F1
#
_cell.length_a   1.000
_cell.length_b   1.000
_cell.length_c   1.000
_cell.angle_alpha   90.00
_cell.angle_beta   90.00
_cell.angle_gamma   90.00
#
_symmetry.space_group_name_H-M   'P 1'
#
loop_
_entity.id
_entity.type
_entity.pdbx_description
1 polymer ?
#
loop_
_entity_poly.entity_id
_entity_poly.type
_entity_poly.pdbx_seq_one_letter_code
_entity_poly.pdbx_strand_id
1 'polypeptide(L)'
;MLAAATLTALTLGTAACGDDPQPIPDPTIGITPLTGPMVRIMPLGDSITDGRTANADGAYRVALWKQLTAAGVRVDFVGSLQNGPKELPDHDHEGHSGYRIDQDDAQVTQWVKASDPRIVLIHLGTNDALQDYDMPGAPARMSLLIDHVMAAAPEADIFVGSLLPLEDHGAQTRASLFSAALPGIVRDKGAKVHFVDMGAAHMTLKDIPDGIHPGTAGFTKMAKVWSDALKPMLTAAPKALNRAPKPPRRETPRSPEPVLRG
;
A
#
# COMPACT_ATOMS: atom_id res chain seq x y z
N MET A 1 75.13 -53.99 16.07
CA MET A 1 73.70 -53.64 16.21
C MET A 1 73.17 -53.49 14.78
N LEU A 2 72.74 -54.60 14.14
CA LEU A 2 71.33 -55.07 14.01
C LEU A 2 70.39 -53.94 13.55
N ALA A 3 69.56 -54.03 12.51
CA ALA A 3 69.07 -55.11 11.66
C ALA A 3 68.46 -54.44 10.38
N ALA A 4 68.67 -54.97 9.17
CA ALA A 4 67.74 -55.78 8.36
C ALA A 4 66.34 -55.19 8.10
N ALA A 5 65.94 -55.08 6.81
CA ALA A 5 64.60 -55.34 6.25
C ALA A 5 64.49 -54.73 4.82
N THR A 6 64.59 -55.53 3.77
CA THR A 6 63.50 -56.15 2.96
C THR A 6 62.75 -55.24 1.98
N LEU A 7 62.77 -55.74 0.74
CA LEU A 7 62.14 -55.32 -0.50
C LEU A 7 60.61 -55.54 -0.47
N THR A 8 59.83 -54.64 -1.06
CA THR A 8 58.55 -55.03 -1.71
C THR A 8 58.24 -54.08 -2.85
N ALA A 9 58.11 -54.63 -4.06
CA ALA A 9 57.60 -53.93 -5.23
C ALA A 9 56.07 -53.78 -5.10
N LEU A 10 55.52 -52.65 -5.57
CA LEU A 10 54.10 -52.56 -5.88
C LEU A 10 53.89 -51.82 -7.21
N THR A 11 52.86 -52.30 -7.88
CA THR A 11 52.48 -52.27 -9.30
C THR A 11 52.00 -50.93 -9.85
N LEU A 12 52.01 -50.83 -11.18
CA LEU A 12 51.42 -49.78 -12.02
C LEU A 12 49.94 -49.53 -11.68
N GLY A 13 49.55 -48.24 -11.72
CA GLY A 13 48.17 -47.77 -11.77
C GLY A 13 48.09 -46.54 -12.67
N THR A 14 47.20 -46.60 -13.64
CA THR A 14 47.03 -45.72 -14.80
C THR A 14 46.71 -44.26 -14.47
N ALA A 15 47.24 -43.36 -15.30
CA ALA A 15 46.79 -41.98 -15.40
C ALA A 15 45.32 -41.90 -15.84
N ALA A 16 44.52 -41.11 -15.13
CA ALA A 16 43.27 -40.55 -15.62
C ALA A 16 43.30 -39.04 -15.37
N CYS A 17 43.24 -38.26 -16.46
CA CYS A 17 42.95 -36.83 -16.42
C CYS A 17 41.50 -36.61 -15.96
N GLY A 18 41.26 -35.59 -15.15
CA GLY A 18 39.92 -35.03 -14.95
C GLY A 18 39.70 -34.39 -13.57
N ASP A 19 40.46 -33.34 -13.24
CA ASP A 19 40.04 -32.42 -12.18
C ASP A 19 39.33 -31.22 -12.83
N ASP A 20 38.01 -31.29 -12.91
CA ASP A 20 37.18 -30.11 -13.16
C ASP A 20 37.33 -29.13 -11.99
N PRO A 21 37.55 -27.83 -12.23
CA PRO A 21 37.59 -26.85 -11.15
C PRO A 21 36.23 -26.81 -10.46
N GLN A 22 36.19 -27.13 -9.18
CA GLN A 22 34.98 -26.94 -8.36
C GLN A 22 34.57 -25.46 -8.42
N PRO A 23 33.28 -25.13 -8.66
CA PRO A 23 32.81 -23.76 -8.64
C PRO A 23 33.10 -23.13 -7.28
N ILE A 24 33.76 -21.97 -7.29
CA ILE A 24 33.89 -21.13 -6.10
C ILE A 24 32.46 -20.75 -5.67
N PRO A 25 32.03 -21.00 -4.42
CA PRO A 25 30.72 -20.58 -3.97
C PRO A 25 30.62 -19.05 -4.07
N ASP A 26 29.68 -18.60 -4.89
CA ASP A 26 29.29 -17.21 -5.01
C ASP A 26 28.82 -16.71 -3.63
N PRO A 27 29.33 -15.58 -3.10
CA PRO A 27 28.78 -14.99 -1.89
C PRO A 27 27.47 -14.28 -2.24
N THR A 28 26.48 -15.05 -2.70
CA THR A 28 25.11 -14.58 -2.71
C THR A 28 24.75 -14.34 -1.26
N ILE A 29 24.73 -13.07 -0.85
CA ILE A 29 24.10 -12.65 0.39
C ILE A 29 22.73 -13.31 0.39
N GLY A 30 22.56 -14.28 1.30
CA GLY A 30 21.31 -14.97 1.51
C GLY A 30 20.30 -13.97 2.06
N ILE A 31 19.73 -13.14 1.19
CA ILE A 31 18.45 -12.51 1.42
C ILE A 31 17.46 -13.66 1.34
N THR A 32 17.35 -14.39 2.45
CA THR A 32 16.17 -15.20 2.69
C THR A 32 15.02 -14.18 2.63
N PRO A 33 14.11 -14.26 1.62
CA PRO A 33 12.95 -13.37 1.63
C PRO A 33 12.31 -13.52 3.01
N LEU A 34 11.93 -12.41 3.65
CA LEU A 34 11.33 -12.45 4.97
C LEU A 34 10.11 -13.39 4.91
N THR A 35 10.30 -14.66 5.27
CA THR A 35 9.24 -15.67 5.24
C THR A 35 8.40 -15.41 6.47
N GLY A 36 7.14 -15.10 6.20
CA GLY A 36 6.21 -14.70 7.22
C GLY A 36 5.10 -13.88 6.58
N PRO A 37 3.94 -13.82 7.22
CA PRO A 37 2.80 -13.15 6.65
C PRO A 37 2.85 -11.61 6.79
N MET A 38 2.21 -10.93 5.86
CA MET A 38 2.16 -9.47 5.75
C MET A 38 0.71 -8.99 5.89
N VAL A 39 0.54 -7.79 6.43
CA VAL A 39 -0.75 -7.12 6.47
C VAL A 39 -0.93 -6.41 5.12
N ARG A 40 -1.84 -6.95 4.29
CA ARG A 40 -2.19 -6.34 3.01
C ARG A 40 -3.09 -5.13 3.24
N ILE A 41 -2.59 -3.95 2.94
CA ILE A 41 -3.30 -2.68 3.10
C ILE A 41 -3.56 -2.10 1.71
N MET A 42 -4.81 -1.81 1.37
CA MET A 42 -5.19 -1.08 0.16
C MET A 42 -5.42 0.40 0.50
N PRO A 43 -4.53 1.32 0.10
CA PRO A 43 -4.83 2.74 0.05
C PRO A 43 -5.79 3.00 -1.12
N LEU A 44 -7.06 3.27 -0.85
CA LEU A 44 -8.12 3.55 -1.84
C LEU A 44 -8.52 5.03 -1.75
N GLY A 45 -8.53 5.74 -2.87
CA GLY A 45 -9.01 7.12 -2.87
C GLY A 45 -8.66 7.91 -4.13
N ASP A 46 -8.60 9.23 -3.98
CA ASP A 46 -8.35 10.16 -5.07
C ASP A 46 -6.86 10.58 -5.20
N SER A 47 -6.60 11.80 -5.69
CA SER A 47 -5.27 12.40 -5.83
C SER A 47 -4.53 12.54 -4.50
N ILE A 48 -5.23 12.63 -3.37
CA ILE A 48 -4.63 12.67 -2.04
C ILE A 48 -4.01 11.30 -1.69
N THR A 49 -4.53 10.21 -2.26
CA THR A 49 -3.97 8.85 -2.12
C THR A 49 -2.94 8.54 -3.22
N ASP A 50 -3.21 8.93 -4.48
CA ASP A 50 -2.28 8.81 -5.62
C ASP A 50 -0.97 9.55 -5.32
N GLY A 51 -1.06 10.81 -4.87
CA GLY A 51 0.11 11.54 -4.40
C GLY A 51 1.11 11.92 -5.48
N ARG A 52 0.73 11.93 -6.77
CA ARG A 52 1.58 12.42 -7.87
C ARG A 52 1.71 13.93 -7.82
N THR A 53 2.51 14.41 -6.87
CA THR A 53 2.82 15.84 -6.71
C THR A 53 4.33 16.05 -6.78
N ALA A 54 4.76 17.21 -7.30
CA ALA A 54 6.18 17.51 -7.48
C ALA A 54 7.00 17.49 -6.17
N ASN A 55 6.34 17.73 -5.02
CA ASN A 55 7.00 17.93 -3.72
C ASN A 55 6.56 16.91 -2.64
N ALA A 56 5.67 15.97 -2.96
CA ALA A 56 5.19 14.96 -2.03
C ALA A 56 4.74 13.68 -2.75
N ASP A 57 5.59 13.17 -3.65
CA ASP A 57 5.37 11.88 -4.31
C ASP A 57 5.13 10.77 -3.27
N GLY A 58 4.20 9.86 -3.56
CA GLY A 58 3.80 8.80 -2.65
C GLY A 58 2.88 9.22 -1.48
N ALA A 59 2.50 10.51 -1.38
CA ALA A 59 1.53 11.01 -0.41
C ALA A 59 1.80 10.56 1.05
N TYR A 60 0.75 10.26 1.81
CA TYR A 60 0.85 9.74 3.18
C TYR A 60 1.45 8.32 3.24
N ARG A 61 1.50 7.58 2.13
CA ARG A 61 1.97 6.18 2.11
C ARG A 61 3.43 6.08 2.53
N VAL A 62 4.26 7.08 2.19
CA VAL A 62 5.66 7.17 2.61
C VAL A 62 5.81 7.21 4.14
N ALA A 63 5.10 8.12 4.79
CA ALA A 63 5.15 8.27 6.25
C ALA A 63 4.44 7.12 6.96
N LEU A 64 3.33 6.62 6.41
CA LEU A 64 2.58 5.50 6.96
C LEU A 64 3.42 4.22 6.96
N TRP A 65 4.11 3.91 5.85
CA TRP A 65 5.05 2.79 5.77
C TRP A 65 6.10 2.86 6.88
N LYS A 66 6.76 4.01 7.04
CA LYS A 66 7.79 4.23 8.07
C LYS A 66 7.23 4.02 9.48
N GLN A 67 6.03 4.54 9.76
CA GLN A 67 5.41 4.42 11.08
C GLN A 67 4.99 2.97 11.40
N LEU A 68 4.40 2.27 10.43
CA LEU A 68 3.99 0.87 10.61
C LEU A 68 5.19 -0.07 10.74
N THR A 69 6.21 0.09 9.90
CA THR A 69 7.43 -0.72 9.99
C THR A 69 8.22 -0.46 11.27
N ALA A 70 8.29 0.80 11.74
CA ALA A 70 8.86 1.13 13.04
C ALA A 70 8.09 0.49 14.22
N ALA A 71 6.79 0.24 14.05
CA ALA A 71 5.96 -0.51 15.00
C ALA A 71 6.09 -2.05 14.85
N GLY A 72 7.01 -2.54 14.01
CA GLY A 72 7.23 -3.98 13.78
C GLY A 72 6.22 -4.64 12.85
N VAL A 73 5.39 -3.86 12.16
CA VAL A 73 4.37 -4.36 11.23
C VAL A 73 5.00 -4.61 9.87
N ARG A 74 4.81 -5.81 9.34
CA ARG A 74 5.15 -6.12 7.96
C ARG A 74 3.99 -5.73 7.04
N VAL A 75 4.16 -4.65 6.31
CA VAL A 75 3.14 -4.09 5.41
C VAL A 75 3.36 -4.56 3.99
N ASP A 76 2.28 -4.92 3.30
CA ASP A 76 2.21 -5.09 1.85
C ASP A 76 1.14 -4.10 1.36
N PHE A 77 1.53 -3.02 0.68
CA PHE A 77 0.53 -2.18 0.03
C PHE A 77 0.03 -2.91 -1.21
N VAL A 78 -1.27 -2.82 -1.47
CA VAL A 78 -1.88 -3.50 -2.61
C VAL A 78 -2.80 -2.56 -3.38
N GLY A 79 -2.85 -2.75 -4.69
CA GLY A 79 -3.67 -1.97 -5.61
C GLY A 79 -3.16 -2.08 -7.04
N SER A 80 -3.96 -1.60 -7.99
CA SER A 80 -3.66 -1.70 -9.41
C SER A 80 -2.59 -0.71 -9.85
N LEU A 81 -2.48 0.44 -9.19
CA LEU A 81 -1.58 1.54 -9.52
C LEU A 81 -0.28 1.51 -8.72
N GLN A 82 0.75 2.18 -9.26
CA GLN A 82 2.06 2.32 -8.65
C GLN A 82 2.66 3.71 -8.90
N ASN A 83 3.06 4.36 -7.81
CA ASN A 83 4.01 5.49 -7.79
C ASN A 83 4.54 5.69 -6.37
N GLY A 84 5.58 6.50 -6.28
CA GLY A 84 6.22 6.86 -5.03
C GLY A 84 7.73 7.05 -5.21
N PRO A 85 8.36 7.72 -4.23
CA PRO A 85 9.79 7.97 -4.24
C PRO A 85 10.53 6.69 -3.87
N LYS A 86 11.81 6.61 -4.22
CA LYS A 86 12.66 5.42 -4.00
C LYS A 86 12.68 4.94 -2.54
N GLU A 87 12.48 5.86 -1.59
CA GLU A 87 12.47 5.56 -0.15
C GLU A 87 11.22 4.81 0.32
N LEU A 88 10.15 4.76 -0.49
CA LEU A 88 8.98 3.93 -0.24
C LEU A 88 9.21 2.56 -0.88
N PRO A 89 9.44 1.47 -0.12
CA PRO A 89 9.76 0.18 -0.73
C PRO A 89 8.62 -0.45 -1.53
N ASP A 90 7.39 -0.08 -1.21
CA ASP A 90 6.19 -0.60 -1.83
C ASP A 90 5.32 0.53 -2.39
N HIS A 91 5.27 0.63 -3.71
CA HIS A 91 4.63 1.72 -4.43
C HIS A 91 3.14 1.48 -4.71
N ASP A 92 2.60 0.29 -4.40
CA ASP A 92 1.23 -0.06 -4.76
C ASP A 92 0.19 0.82 -4.06
N HIS A 93 -0.88 1.14 -4.78
CA HIS A 93 -2.06 1.84 -4.25
C HIS A 93 -3.24 1.72 -5.22
N GLU A 94 -4.41 2.16 -4.78
CA GLU A 94 -5.64 2.30 -5.56
C GLU A 94 -6.12 3.76 -5.48
N GLY A 95 -5.19 4.69 -5.72
CA GLY A 95 -5.43 6.13 -5.67
C GLY A 95 -5.59 6.71 -7.08
N HIS A 96 -6.76 7.24 -7.43
CA HIS A 96 -7.11 7.70 -8.77
C HIS A 96 -7.33 9.22 -8.80
N SER A 97 -6.33 9.96 -9.27
CA SER A 97 -6.41 11.42 -9.35
C SER A 97 -7.65 11.91 -10.11
N GLY A 98 -8.44 12.78 -9.46
CA GLY A 98 -9.66 13.36 -10.02
C GLY A 98 -10.93 12.52 -9.90
N TYR A 99 -10.84 11.27 -9.39
CA TYR A 99 -12.00 10.40 -9.26
C TYR A 99 -12.90 10.83 -8.11
N ARG A 100 -14.21 10.75 -8.38
CA ARG A 100 -15.30 10.85 -7.41
C ARG A 100 -15.69 9.46 -6.88
N ILE A 101 -16.56 9.46 -5.87
CA ILE A 101 -17.09 8.24 -5.26
C ILE A 101 -17.72 7.29 -6.28
N ASP A 102 -18.52 7.79 -7.24
CA ASP A 102 -19.19 6.96 -8.25
C ASP A 102 -18.22 6.29 -9.23
N GLN A 103 -17.08 6.94 -9.50
CA GLN A 103 -16.08 6.45 -10.46
C GLN A 103 -15.21 5.35 -9.87
N ASP A 104 -14.85 5.46 -8.59
CA ASP A 104 -14.20 4.37 -7.84
C ASP A 104 -15.18 3.21 -7.65
N ASP A 105 -16.42 3.48 -7.24
CA ASP A 105 -17.43 2.45 -6.97
C ASP A 105 -17.67 1.54 -8.19
N ALA A 106 -17.64 2.10 -9.39
CA ALA A 106 -17.79 1.35 -10.64
C ALA A 106 -16.74 0.26 -10.85
N GLN A 107 -15.58 0.34 -10.18
CA GLN A 107 -14.46 -0.59 -10.36
C GLN A 107 -13.99 -1.26 -9.06
N VAL A 108 -14.41 -0.75 -7.89
CA VAL A 108 -13.88 -1.15 -6.57
C VAL A 108 -13.98 -2.65 -6.31
N THR A 109 -15.07 -3.29 -6.76
CA THR A 109 -15.26 -4.74 -6.59
C THR A 109 -14.15 -5.54 -7.31
N GLN A 110 -13.74 -5.10 -8.50
CA GLN A 110 -12.67 -5.77 -9.25
C GLN A 110 -11.32 -5.56 -8.57
N TRP A 111 -11.01 -4.33 -8.17
CA TRP A 111 -9.75 -3.98 -7.52
C TRP A 111 -9.55 -4.72 -6.20
N VAL A 112 -10.57 -4.73 -5.34
CA VAL A 112 -10.55 -5.41 -4.04
C VAL A 112 -10.39 -6.92 -4.22
N LYS A 113 -11.11 -7.55 -5.16
CA LYS A 113 -10.96 -8.99 -5.44
C LYS A 113 -9.57 -9.34 -5.98
N ALA A 114 -9.01 -8.51 -6.84
CA ALA A 114 -7.71 -8.77 -7.47
C ALA A 114 -6.54 -8.65 -6.49
N SER A 115 -6.67 -7.78 -5.48
CA SER A 115 -5.62 -7.47 -4.50
C SER A 115 -5.77 -8.23 -3.17
N ASP A 116 -6.99 -8.67 -2.85
CA ASP A 116 -7.33 -9.44 -1.64
C ASP A 116 -6.80 -8.75 -0.36
N PRO A 117 -7.22 -7.51 -0.06
CA PRO A 117 -6.71 -6.75 1.08
C PRO A 117 -7.23 -7.30 2.42
N ARG A 118 -6.56 -6.92 3.51
CA ARG A 118 -7.04 -7.12 4.89
C ARG A 118 -7.42 -5.83 5.58
N ILE A 119 -6.90 -4.72 5.09
CA ILE A 119 -7.25 -3.38 5.51
C ILE A 119 -7.50 -2.57 4.25
N VAL A 120 -8.60 -1.84 4.19
CA VAL A 120 -8.87 -0.85 3.15
C VAL A 120 -8.92 0.53 3.80
N LEU A 121 -8.09 1.45 3.35
CA LEU A 121 -8.06 2.84 3.80
C LEU A 121 -8.75 3.68 2.74
N ILE A 122 -9.96 4.15 3.01
CA ILE A 122 -10.78 4.93 2.07
C ILE A 122 -10.64 6.41 2.44
N HIS A 123 -10.10 7.21 1.52
CA HIS A 123 -10.15 8.66 1.58
C HIS A 123 -10.62 9.21 0.22
N LEU A 124 -11.93 9.45 0.11
CA LEU A 124 -12.59 9.74 -1.16
C LEU A 124 -13.81 10.64 -0.94
N GLY A 125 -14.09 11.52 -1.90
CA GLY A 125 -15.17 12.50 -1.86
C GLY A 125 -14.70 13.95 -2.02
N THR A 126 -13.39 14.19 -2.03
CA THR A 126 -12.80 15.52 -2.28
C THR A 126 -13.27 16.07 -3.62
N ASN A 127 -13.21 15.24 -4.66
CA ASN A 127 -13.63 15.61 -6.02
C ASN A 127 -15.13 15.84 -6.12
N ASP A 128 -15.96 15.09 -5.39
CA ASP A 128 -17.41 15.36 -5.30
C ASP A 128 -17.68 16.78 -4.78
N ALA A 129 -16.97 17.16 -3.70
CA ALA A 129 -17.10 18.49 -3.11
C ALA A 129 -16.55 19.60 -4.00
N LEU A 130 -15.42 19.37 -4.69
CA LEU A 130 -14.83 20.35 -5.62
C LEU A 130 -15.69 20.54 -6.87
N GLN A 131 -16.28 19.46 -7.39
CA GLN A 131 -17.08 19.46 -8.62
C GLN A 131 -18.57 19.77 -8.37
N ASP A 132 -18.98 19.90 -7.10
CA ASP A 132 -20.38 20.05 -6.68
C ASP A 132 -21.29 18.96 -7.30
N TYR A 133 -20.78 17.72 -7.29
CA TYR A 133 -21.44 16.61 -7.95
C TYR A 133 -22.33 15.86 -6.96
N ASP A 134 -23.64 16.07 -7.08
CA ASP A 134 -24.67 15.38 -6.30
C ASP A 134 -24.27 15.18 -4.82
N MET A 135 -23.95 16.30 -4.15
CA MET A 135 -23.56 16.26 -2.74
C MET A 135 -24.67 15.75 -1.81
N PRO A 136 -25.97 16.02 -2.05
CA PRO A 136 -27.03 15.37 -1.28
C PRO A 136 -26.99 13.83 -1.39
N GLY A 137 -26.61 13.28 -2.56
CA GLY A 137 -26.47 11.83 -2.78
C GLY A 137 -25.11 11.24 -2.38
N ALA A 138 -24.08 12.05 -2.18
CA ALA A 138 -22.73 11.57 -1.84
C ALA A 138 -22.67 10.63 -0.61
N PRO A 139 -23.40 10.89 0.51
CA PRO A 139 -23.49 9.94 1.62
C PRO A 139 -23.98 8.55 1.22
N ALA A 140 -25.00 8.47 0.36
CA ALA A 140 -25.55 7.20 -0.13
C ALA A 140 -24.55 6.49 -1.07
N ARG A 141 -23.86 7.24 -1.93
CA ARG A 141 -22.82 6.70 -2.81
C ARG A 141 -21.64 6.13 -2.02
N MET A 142 -21.19 6.83 -0.96
CA MET A 142 -20.15 6.31 -0.06
C MET A 142 -20.61 5.05 0.67
N SER A 143 -21.85 5.04 1.16
CA SER A 143 -22.45 3.86 1.78
C SER A 143 -22.47 2.64 0.85
N LEU A 144 -22.80 2.84 -0.43
CA LEU A 144 -22.80 1.78 -1.43
C LEU A 144 -21.38 1.28 -1.78
N LEU A 145 -20.42 2.20 -1.91
CA LEU A 145 -19.02 1.84 -2.10
C LEU A 145 -18.50 0.95 -0.96
N ILE A 146 -18.83 1.30 0.28
CA ILE A 146 -18.46 0.46 1.44
C ILE A 146 -19.11 -0.93 1.34
N ASP A 147 -20.38 -1.03 0.93
CA ASP A 147 -21.06 -2.33 0.74
C ASP A 147 -20.34 -3.20 -0.30
N HIS A 148 -19.94 -2.62 -1.42
CA HIS A 148 -19.20 -3.33 -2.46
C HIS A 148 -17.83 -3.80 -1.98
N VAL A 149 -17.12 -2.98 -1.19
CA VAL A 149 -15.84 -3.39 -0.56
C VAL A 149 -16.06 -4.54 0.43
N MET A 150 -17.07 -4.45 1.30
CA MET A 150 -17.40 -5.50 2.28
C MET A 150 -17.76 -6.82 1.59
N ALA A 151 -18.54 -6.76 0.51
CA ALA A 151 -18.92 -7.95 -0.25
C ALA A 151 -17.72 -8.58 -1.00
N ALA A 152 -16.79 -7.75 -1.48
CA ALA A 152 -15.60 -8.21 -2.19
C ALA A 152 -14.51 -8.76 -1.26
N ALA A 153 -14.40 -8.24 -0.04
CA ALA A 153 -13.44 -8.67 0.97
C ALA A 153 -14.09 -8.76 2.37
N PRO A 154 -14.88 -9.82 2.65
CA PRO A 154 -15.63 -9.96 3.89
C PRO A 154 -14.76 -10.06 5.16
N GLU A 155 -13.47 -10.37 5.00
CA GLU A 155 -12.49 -10.44 6.09
C GLU A 155 -11.61 -9.20 6.24
N ALA A 156 -11.85 -8.16 5.43
CA ALA A 156 -11.15 -6.89 5.57
C ALA A 156 -11.81 -5.99 6.61
N ASP A 157 -10.98 -5.23 7.32
CA ASP A 157 -11.43 -4.06 8.04
C ASP A 157 -11.31 -2.83 7.13
N ILE A 158 -12.33 -2.00 7.16
CA ILE A 158 -12.46 -0.83 6.28
C ILE A 158 -12.40 0.42 7.14
N PHE A 159 -11.47 1.31 6.83
CA PHE A 159 -11.32 2.58 7.52
C PHE A 159 -11.72 3.70 6.58
N VAL A 160 -12.70 4.52 6.99
CA VAL A 160 -13.24 5.61 6.18
C VAL A 160 -12.82 6.94 6.80
N GLY A 161 -11.96 7.67 6.11
CA GLY A 161 -11.49 8.99 6.50
C GLY A 161 -12.51 10.08 6.21
N SER A 162 -12.68 11.03 7.13
CA SER A 162 -13.30 12.32 6.79
C SER A 162 -12.43 13.09 5.80
N LEU A 163 -13.03 14.02 5.04
CA LEU A 163 -12.28 14.85 4.10
C LEU A 163 -11.40 15.88 4.81
N LEU A 164 -10.28 16.20 4.17
CA LEU A 164 -9.36 17.25 4.62
C LEU A 164 -9.95 18.65 4.37
N PRO A 165 -9.45 19.70 5.05
CA PRO A 165 -9.82 21.07 4.74
C PRO A 165 -9.55 21.44 3.27
N LEU A 166 -10.43 22.26 2.69
CA LEU A 166 -10.32 22.81 1.34
C LEU A 166 -10.32 24.33 1.41
N GLU A 167 -9.51 24.98 0.57
CA GLU A 167 -9.42 26.45 0.55
C GLU A 167 -10.67 27.09 -0.06
N ASP A 168 -11.27 26.47 -1.09
CA ASP A 168 -12.54 26.93 -1.66
C ASP A 168 -13.68 26.79 -0.64
N HIS A 169 -14.31 27.91 -0.29
CA HIS A 169 -15.34 27.95 0.76
C HIS A 169 -16.58 27.12 0.41
N GLY A 170 -16.97 27.08 -0.88
CA GLY A 170 -18.09 26.27 -1.35
C GLY A 170 -17.81 24.78 -1.17
N ALA A 171 -16.65 24.34 -1.65
CA ALA A 171 -16.18 22.97 -1.52
C ALA A 171 -15.97 22.58 -0.06
N GLN A 172 -15.41 23.47 0.76
CA GLN A 172 -15.26 23.26 2.20
C GLN A 172 -16.62 23.03 2.88
N THR A 173 -17.63 23.82 2.55
CA THR A 173 -18.98 23.65 3.12
C THR A 173 -19.55 22.28 2.74
N ARG A 174 -19.43 21.89 1.47
CA ARG A 174 -19.88 20.58 0.96
C ARG A 174 -19.11 19.43 1.62
N ALA A 175 -17.79 19.54 1.72
CA ALA A 175 -16.91 18.55 2.34
C ALA A 175 -17.20 18.36 3.83
N SER A 176 -17.46 19.45 4.56
CA SER A 176 -17.85 19.40 5.97
C SER A 176 -19.20 18.70 6.18
N LEU A 177 -20.20 19.03 5.37
CA LEU A 177 -21.53 18.39 5.44
C LEU A 177 -21.44 16.90 5.14
N PHE A 178 -20.69 16.52 4.09
CA PHE A 178 -20.46 15.12 3.76
C PHE A 178 -19.71 14.39 4.86
N SER A 179 -18.62 14.96 5.37
CA SER A 179 -17.81 14.36 6.45
C SER A 179 -18.62 14.15 7.73
N ALA A 180 -19.56 15.05 8.04
CA ALA A 180 -20.44 14.92 9.19
C ALA A 180 -21.43 13.74 9.09
N ALA A 181 -21.73 13.25 7.88
CA ALA A 181 -22.59 12.08 7.67
C ALA A 181 -21.86 10.74 7.83
N LEU A 182 -20.53 10.71 7.63
CA LEU A 182 -19.72 9.48 7.62
C LEU A 182 -19.79 8.67 8.92
N PRO A 183 -19.76 9.26 10.15
CA PRO A 183 -19.87 8.48 11.37
C PRO A 183 -21.17 7.65 11.46
N GLY A 184 -22.28 8.22 10.97
CA GLY A 184 -23.57 7.54 10.92
C GLY A 184 -23.55 6.38 9.94
N ILE A 185 -23.06 6.62 8.72
CA ILE A 185 -22.92 5.57 7.68
C ILE A 185 -22.07 4.42 8.21
N VAL A 186 -20.88 4.71 8.74
CA VAL A 186 -19.93 3.69 9.19
C VAL A 186 -20.52 2.86 10.32
N ARG A 187 -21.15 3.49 11.31
CA ARG A 187 -21.80 2.78 12.43
C ARG A 187 -22.81 1.76 11.93
N ASP A 188 -23.56 2.09 10.89
CA ASP A 188 -24.64 1.25 10.37
C ASP A 188 -24.11 0.06 9.52
N LYS A 189 -22.80 0.02 9.18
CA LYS A 189 -22.14 -1.08 8.46
C LYS A 189 -21.60 -2.20 9.36
N GLY A 190 -21.51 -1.98 10.67
CA GLY A 190 -21.07 -2.98 11.64
C GLY A 190 -19.57 -2.93 11.99
N ALA A 191 -19.12 -3.91 12.77
CA ALA A 191 -17.87 -3.82 13.55
C ALA A 191 -16.56 -3.83 12.75
N LYS A 192 -16.59 -4.18 11.46
CA LYS A 192 -15.42 -4.18 10.56
C LYS A 192 -15.26 -2.87 9.79
N VAL A 193 -16.14 -1.88 10.01
CA VAL A 193 -16.04 -0.57 9.37
C VAL A 193 -15.79 0.48 10.45
N HIS A 194 -14.76 1.29 10.25
CA HIS A 194 -14.20 2.19 11.24
C HIS A 194 -14.16 3.61 10.68
N PHE A 195 -14.68 4.57 11.42
CA PHE A 195 -14.61 5.97 11.04
C PHE A 195 -13.30 6.56 11.57
N VAL A 196 -12.61 7.34 10.74
CA VAL A 196 -11.37 8.03 11.09
C VAL A 196 -11.53 9.51 10.81
N ASP A 197 -11.59 10.31 11.86
CA ASP A 197 -11.58 11.76 11.73
C ASP A 197 -10.17 12.21 11.32
N MET A 198 -10.06 12.74 10.10
CA MET A 198 -8.85 13.37 9.56
C MET A 198 -8.96 14.87 9.41
N GLY A 199 -10.15 15.42 9.67
CA GLY A 199 -10.51 16.77 9.29
C GLY A 199 -9.81 17.83 10.13
N ALA A 200 -10.52 18.93 10.40
CA ALA A 200 -9.94 20.12 11.02
C ALA A 200 -9.28 19.89 12.40
N ALA A 201 -9.62 18.78 13.09
CA ALA A 201 -9.01 18.38 14.35
C ALA A 201 -7.51 18.03 14.21
N HIS A 202 -7.08 17.62 13.01
CA HIS A 202 -5.72 17.13 12.75
C HIS A 202 -4.98 17.93 11.67
N MET A 203 -5.70 18.62 10.79
CA MET A 203 -5.14 19.33 9.66
C MET A 203 -5.69 20.76 9.53
N THR A 204 -4.86 21.65 9.01
CA THR A 204 -5.23 23.05 8.71
C THR A 204 -4.83 23.39 7.28
N LEU A 205 -5.31 24.52 6.74
CA LEU A 205 -4.89 24.98 5.40
C LEU A 205 -3.37 25.23 5.29
N LYS A 206 -2.65 25.43 6.39
CA LYS A 206 -1.17 25.51 6.38
C LYS A 206 -0.50 24.21 5.94
N ASP A 207 -1.21 23.10 6.09
CA ASP A 207 -0.74 21.78 5.69
C ASP A 207 -1.07 21.48 4.21
N ILE A 208 -1.78 22.36 3.52
CA ILE A 208 -2.43 22.15 2.21
C ILE A 208 -2.05 23.31 1.27
N PRO A 209 -0.82 23.31 0.71
CA PRO A 209 -0.23 24.48 0.06
C PRO A 209 -0.93 24.96 -1.21
N ASP A 210 -1.67 24.10 -1.91
CA ASP A 210 -2.44 24.44 -3.12
C ASP A 210 -3.95 24.53 -2.85
N GLY A 211 -4.35 24.48 -1.57
CA GLY A 211 -5.74 24.53 -1.14
C GLY A 211 -6.52 23.22 -1.28
N ILE A 212 -5.94 22.15 -1.81
CA ILE A 212 -6.58 20.83 -2.01
C ILE A 212 -5.71 19.68 -1.47
N HIS A 213 -4.44 19.64 -1.86
CA HIS A 213 -3.52 18.53 -1.60
C HIS A 213 -2.59 18.85 -0.43
N PRO A 214 -2.38 17.91 0.50
CA PRO A 214 -1.40 18.09 1.55
C PRO A 214 0.04 18.27 1.02
N GLY A 215 0.84 19.08 1.72
CA GLY A 215 2.28 19.06 1.59
C GLY A 215 2.90 17.90 2.38
N THR A 216 4.23 17.78 2.37
CA THR A 216 4.95 16.73 3.11
C THR A 216 4.57 16.67 4.60
N ALA A 217 4.42 17.83 5.25
CA ALA A 217 4.01 17.91 6.66
C ALA A 217 2.56 17.45 6.86
N GLY A 218 1.64 17.84 5.97
CA GLY A 218 0.25 17.42 6.00
C GLY A 218 0.10 15.92 5.79
N PHE A 219 0.78 15.34 4.80
CA PHE A 219 0.80 13.90 4.59
C PHE A 219 1.41 13.13 5.76
N THR A 220 2.40 13.70 6.45
CA THR A 220 2.94 13.10 7.68
C THR A 220 1.92 13.06 8.81
N LYS A 221 1.11 14.11 8.96
CA LYS A 221 0.00 14.14 9.93
C LYS A 221 -1.09 13.14 9.56
N MET A 222 -1.50 13.11 8.28
CA MET A 222 -2.47 12.16 7.76
C MET A 222 -2.02 10.71 8.00
N ALA A 223 -0.75 10.40 7.73
CA ALA A 223 -0.17 9.10 8.04
C ALA A 223 -0.22 8.76 9.53
N LYS A 224 0.00 9.74 10.41
CA LYS A 224 -0.10 9.55 11.86
C LYS A 224 -1.53 9.21 12.30
N VAL A 225 -2.52 9.92 11.76
CA VAL A 225 -3.94 9.64 12.05
C VAL A 225 -4.29 8.22 11.61
N TRP A 226 -3.89 7.82 10.41
CA TRP A 226 -4.07 6.44 9.96
C TRP A 226 -3.37 5.42 10.86
N SER A 227 -2.08 5.62 11.14
CA SER A 227 -1.34 4.66 11.95
C SER A 227 -1.91 4.53 13.37
N ASP A 228 -2.36 5.62 13.97
CA ASP A 228 -3.05 5.61 15.26
C ASP A 228 -4.35 4.81 15.22
N ALA A 229 -5.16 4.97 14.16
CA ALA A 229 -6.39 4.21 13.96
C ALA A 229 -6.15 2.70 13.77
N LEU A 230 -5.02 2.32 13.14
CA LEU A 230 -4.68 0.93 12.89
C LEU A 230 -4.09 0.19 14.11
N LYS A 231 -3.52 0.91 15.08
CA LYS A 231 -2.83 0.31 16.25
C LYS A 231 -3.63 -0.78 16.98
N PRO A 232 -4.93 -0.61 17.30
CA PRO A 232 -5.68 -1.63 18.03
C PRO A 232 -5.74 -2.96 17.28
N MET A 233 -5.91 -2.93 15.96
CA MET A 233 -5.97 -4.14 15.15
C MET A 233 -4.62 -4.84 15.03
N LEU A 234 -3.56 -4.05 14.85
CA LEU A 234 -2.21 -4.56 14.63
C LEU A 234 -1.62 -5.19 15.89
N THR A 235 -2.12 -4.83 17.07
CA THR A 235 -1.71 -5.39 18.37
C THR A 235 -2.55 -6.60 18.80
N ALA A 236 -3.82 -6.69 18.42
CA ALA A 236 -4.75 -7.72 18.91
C ALA A 236 -4.61 -9.09 18.22
N ALA A 237 -4.25 -9.16 16.93
CA ALA A 237 -4.16 -10.44 16.22
C ALA A 237 -3.29 -10.41 14.94
N PRO A 238 -1.95 -10.36 15.05
CA PRO A 238 -1.06 -10.35 13.87
C PRO A 238 -1.36 -11.53 12.94
N LYS A 239 -1.49 -12.75 13.48
CA LYS A 239 -1.80 -13.99 12.73
C LYS A 239 -3.12 -13.99 11.97
N ALA A 240 -4.10 -13.18 12.38
CA ALA A 240 -5.39 -13.14 11.72
C ALA A 240 -5.38 -12.21 10.51
N LEU A 241 -4.52 -11.19 10.43
CA LEU A 241 -4.40 -10.22 9.32
C LEU A 241 -3.43 -10.66 8.22
N ASN A 242 -2.90 -11.85 8.40
CA ASN A 242 -1.70 -12.31 7.75
C ASN A 242 -2.06 -13.00 6.44
N ARG A 243 -1.71 -12.36 5.32
CA ARG A 243 -1.81 -12.98 3.99
C ARG A 243 -0.41 -13.25 3.43
N ALA A 244 -0.34 -14.13 2.44
CA ALA A 244 0.87 -14.26 1.62
C ALA A 244 1.22 -12.88 1.03
N PRO A 245 2.49 -12.56 0.77
CA PRO A 245 2.83 -11.37 -0.01
C PRO A 245 2.09 -11.36 -1.35
N LYS A 246 1.84 -10.19 -1.92
CA LYS A 246 1.35 -10.10 -3.31
C LYS A 246 2.30 -10.86 -4.25
N PRO A 247 1.77 -11.56 -5.27
CA PRO A 247 2.63 -12.17 -6.27
C PRO A 247 3.41 -11.07 -7.01
N PRO A 248 4.67 -11.34 -7.41
CA PRO A 248 5.43 -10.40 -8.22
C PRO A 248 4.65 -10.11 -9.52
N ARG A 249 4.53 -8.83 -9.88
CA ARG A 249 3.93 -8.43 -11.16
C ARG A 249 4.76 -9.07 -12.28
N ARG A 250 4.10 -9.70 -13.26
CA ARG A 250 4.79 -10.15 -14.48
C ARG A 250 5.35 -8.91 -15.16
N GLU A 251 6.67 -8.81 -15.27
CA GLU A 251 7.28 -7.82 -16.15
C GLU A 251 6.74 -8.06 -17.57
N THR A 252 5.97 -7.13 -18.10
CA THR A 252 5.70 -7.10 -19.53
C THR A 252 7.05 -6.94 -20.22
N PRO A 253 7.43 -7.82 -21.17
CA PRO A 253 8.69 -7.68 -21.89
C PRO A 253 8.78 -6.26 -22.44
N ARG A 254 9.88 -5.56 -22.15
CA ARG A 254 10.17 -4.27 -22.80
C ARG A 254 10.06 -4.48 -24.31
N SER A 255 9.16 -3.76 -24.96
CA SER A 255 9.14 -3.69 -26.41
C SER A 255 10.55 -3.28 -26.88
N PRO A 256 11.13 -3.98 -27.87
CA PRO A 256 12.44 -3.60 -28.38
C PRO A 256 12.40 -2.15 -28.87
N GLU A 257 13.41 -1.36 -28.48
CA GLU A 257 13.58 0.00 -28.99
C GLU A 257 13.55 -0.01 -30.52
N PRO A 258 12.86 0.95 -31.16
CA PRO A 258 12.91 1.06 -32.60
C PRO A 258 14.34 1.41 -33.00
N VAL A 259 14.98 0.49 -33.72
CA VAL A 259 16.25 0.75 -34.40
C VAL A 259 15.99 1.87 -35.41
N LEU A 260 16.40 3.09 -35.07
CA LEU A 260 16.47 4.19 -36.00
C LEU A 260 17.53 3.82 -37.06
N ARG A 261 17.06 3.40 -38.23
CA ARG A 261 17.89 3.35 -39.43
C ARG A 261 18.06 4.79 -39.93
N GLY A 262 19.25 5.34 -39.73
CA GLY A 262 19.80 6.46 -40.49
C GLY A 262 20.94 5.97 -41.34
#